data_AF-A0A1Y6FXS7-F1
#
_entry.id   AF-A0A1Y6FXS7-F1
#
_cell.length_a   1.000
_cell.length_b   1.000
_cell.length_c   1.000
_cell.angle_alpha   90.00
_cell.angle_beta   90.00
_cell.angle_gamma   90.00
#
_symmetry.space_group_name_H-M   'P 1'
#
loop_
_entity.id
_entity.type
_entity.pdbx_description
1 polymer ?
#
loop_
_entity_poly.entity_id
_entity_poly.type
_entity_poly.pdbx_seq_one_letter_code
_entity_poly.pdbx_strand_id
1 'polypeptide(L)'
;MTTMIFLIKIVDSYSANGCISKKSKGDLIMSIQVKLKDIIEEMEIQIEESRSLLNITTGEILLVTSEDLRAAENEEPFNHLPEWQQENLMVANDVVENFENYIELPTKYEVNEYEIMEDFCLTISDQRKQDILLRSIKGKGAFRRFKDQIIDFEIEDQWYSYRDECFKEIAIKWCQDNNVNYIE
;
A
#
# COMPACT_ATOMS: atom_id res chain seq x y z
N MET A 1 16.01 -12.27 -9.55
CA MET A 1 16.89 -11.22 -10.13
C MET A 1 16.08 -10.01 -10.60
N THR A 2 14.82 -10.17 -10.99
CA THR A 2 13.89 -9.12 -11.45
C THR A 2 13.57 -8.05 -10.39
N THR A 3 13.32 -8.44 -9.13
CA THR A 3 13.10 -7.48 -8.01
C THR A 3 14.34 -6.67 -7.65
N MET A 4 15.54 -7.20 -7.95
CA MET A 4 16.79 -6.52 -7.60
C MET A 4 17.11 -5.37 -8.56
N ILE A 5 16.68 -5.41 -9.82
CA ILE A 5 16.97 -4.32 -10.77
C ILE A 5 16.12 -3.08 -10.43
N PHE A 6 14.87 -3.28 -10.02
CA PHE A 6 14.00 -2.20 -9.53
C PHE A 6 14.54 -1.59 -8.22
N LEU A 7 15.00 -2.42 -7.27
CA LEU A 7 15.65 -1.96 -6.02
C LEU A 7 17.03 -1.32 -6.23
N ILE A 8 17.84 -1.79 -7.19
CA ILE A 8 19.18 -1.24 -7.48
C ILE A 8 19.07 0.16 -8.11
N LYS A 9 18.09 0.39 -8.98
CA LYS A 9 17.86 1.74 -9.55
C LYS A 9 17.40 2.78 -8.53
N ILE A 10 16.82 2.35 -7.40
CA ILE A 10 16.42 3.25 -6.29
C ILE A 10 17.64 3.82 -5.54
N VAL A 11 18.77 3.11 -5.50
CA VAL A 11 19.94 3.51 -4.67
C VAL A 11 20.88 4.48 -5.41
N ASP A 12 20.91 4.48 -6.74
CA ASP A 12 21.97 5.15 -7.54
C ASP A 12 21.68 6.59 -7.98
N SER A 13 20.52 7.18 -7.66
CA SER A 13 20.11 8.49 -8.22
C SER A 13 20.54 9.74 -7.41
N TYR A 14 21.31 9.58 -6.32
CA TYR A 14 21.87 10.70 -5.55
C TYR A 14 23.19 11.26 -6.13
N SER A 15 23.25 11.67 -7.40
CA SER A 15 24.27 12.64 -7.84
C SER A 15 24.04 13.13 -9.28
N ALA A 16 23.53 14.35 -9.46
CA ALA A 16 24.04 15.34 -10.43
C ALA A 16 23.13 16.58 -10.52
N ASN A 17 23.68 17.75 -10.20
CA ASN A 17 23.07 19.07 -10.38
C ASN A 17 23.26 19.60 -11.81
N GLY A 18 22.24 20.29 -12.35
CA GLY A 18 22.35 21.09 -13.58
C GLY A 18 21.17 22.06 -13.74
N CYS A 19 21.45 23.36 -13.84
CA CYS A 19 20.49 24.47 -13.86
C CYS A 19 19.63 24.55 -15.14
N ILE A 20 18.32 24.33 -14.97
CA ILE A 20 17.18 24.98 -15.66
C ILE A 20 16.13 25.16 -14.56
N SER A 21 15.36 26.25 -14.54
CA SER A 21 14.27 26.46 -13.57
C SER A 21 13.12 25.45 -13.77
N LYS A 22 13.39 24.18 -13.51
CA LYS A 22 12.41 23.12 -13.27
C LYS A 22 12.08 23.20 -11.79
N LYS A 23 10.80 23.20 -11.41
CA LYS A 23 10.41 22.97 -10.02
C LYS A 23 11.14 21.72 -9.55
N SER A 24 11.82 21.78 -8.41
CA SER A 24 12.54 20.62 -7.91
C SER A 24 11.52 19.51 -7.59
N LYS A 25 11.94 18.24 -7.63
CA LYS A 25 11.08 17.12 -7.25
C LYS A 25 10.46 17.31 -5.86
N GLY A 26 11.22 17.92 -4.94
CA GLY A 26 10.73 18.34 -3.62
C GLY A 26 9.61 19.39 -3.68
N ASP A 27 9.65 20.33 -4.62
CA ASP A 27 8.59 21.35 -4.78
C ASP A 27 7.29 20.77 -5.37
N LEU A 28 7.40 19.72 -6.21
CA LEU A 28 6.24 19.00 -6.75
C LEU A 28 5.55 18.19 -5.65
N ILE A 29 6.33 17.41 -4.89
CA ILE A 29 5.87 16.63 -3.73
C ILE A 29 5.17 17.53 -2.69
N MET A 30 5.68 18.76 -2.47
CA MET A 30 5.07 19.72 -1.55
C MET A 30 3.71 20.29 -2.02
N SER A 31 3.29 20.07 -3.27
CA SER A 31 2.05 20.64 -3.82
C SER A 31 0.94 19.63 -4.08
N ILE A 32 1.27 18.36 -4.25
CA ILE A 32 0.28 17.28 -4.40
C ILE A 32 -0.24 16.90 -3.02
N GLN A 33 -1.56 16.79 -2.90
CA GLN A 33 -2.25 16.29 -1.72
C GLN A 33 -3.03 15.02 -2.10
N VAL A 34 -2.75 13.93 -1.40
CA VAL A 34 -3.49 12.67 -1.54
C VAL A 34 -4.52 12.57 -0.42
N LYS A 35 -5.67 11.95 -0.69
CA LYS A 35 -6.62 11.65 0.40
C LYS A 35 -6.11 10.44 1.17
N LEU A 36 -6.05 10.59 2.49
CA LEU A 36 -5.65 9.50 3.37
C LEU A 36 -6.59 8.30 3.23
N LYS A 37 -7.87 8.58 3.01
CA LYS A 37 -8.89 7.58 2.73
C LYS A 37 -8.55 6.70 1.52
N ASP A 38 -8.07 7.30 0.43
CA ASP A 38 -7.76 6.55 -0.80
C ASP A 38 -6.57 5.59 -0.56
N ILE A 39 -5.59 6.00 0.24
CA ILE A 39 -4.47 5.12 0.67
C ILE A 39 -4.99 3.97 1.54
N ILE A 40 -5.87 4.26 2.51
CA ILE A 40 -6.44 3.24 3.40
C ILE A 40 -7.26 2.22 2.60
N GLU A 41 -8.10 2.67 1.67
CA GLU A 41 -8.88 1.78 0.81
C GLU A 41 -7.97 0.84 -0.01
N GLU A 42 -6.86 1.36 -0.55
CA GLU A 42 -5.87 0.56 -1.27
C GLU A 42 -5.11 -0.42 -0.36
N MET A 43 -4.83 -0.04 0.89
CA MET A 43 -4.25 -0.95 1.87
C MET A 43 -5.18 -2.13 2.21
N GLU A 44 -6.50 -1.91 2.20
CA GLU A 44 -7.50 -2.96 2.39
C GLU A 44 -7.66 -3.84 1.16
N ILE A 45 -7.53 -3.26 -0.04
CA ILE A 45 -7.66 -3.94 -1.33
C ILE A 45 -6.29 -4.50 -1.76
N GLN A 46 -5.93 -5.64 -1.18
CA GLN A 46 -4.66 -6.31 -1.48
C GLN A 46 -4.88 -7.44 -2.47
N ILE A 47 -4.52 -7.22 -3.74
CA ILE A 47 -4.59 -8.23 -4.80
C ILE A 47 -3.23 -8.92 -4.93
N GLU A 48 -3.24 -10.25 -4.98
CA GLU A 48 -2.01 -11.03 -5.16
C GLU A 48 -1.31 -10.66 -6.49
N GLU A 49 0.02 -10.66 -6.48
CA GLU A 49 0.87 -10.30 -7.63
C GLU A 49 0.67 -8.88 -8.20
N SER A 50 -0.07 -8.00 -7.50
CA SER A 50 -0.29 -6.61 -7.88
C SER A 50 0.37 -5.64 -6.90
N ARG A 51 0.67 -4.44 -7.37
CA ARG A 51 1.26 -3.35 -6.57
C ARG A 51 0.43 -2.10 -6.75
N SER A 52 0.10 -1.43 -5.65
CA SER A 52 -0.53 -0.10 -5.66
C SER A 52 0.57 0.96 -5.58
N LEU A 53 0.60 1.87 -6.54
CA LEU A 53 1.62 2.90 -6.69
C LEU A 53 0.97 4.28 -6.70
N LEU A 54 1.49 5.20 -5.88
CA LEU A 54 1.14 6.62 -5.94
C LEU A 54 1.99 7.32 -6.99
N ASN A 55 1.35 7.93 -7.99
CA ASN A 55 1.99 8.90 -8.86
C ASN A 55 2.12 10.24 -8.11
N ILE A 56 3.34 10.65 -7.77
CA ILE A 56 3.58 11.89 -7.00
C ILE A 56 3.47 13.16 -7.84
N THR A 57 3.26 13.03 -9.16
CA THR A 57 3.03 14.16 -10.07
C THR A 57 1.54 14.45 -10.22
N THR A 58 0.70 13.42 -10.29
CA THR A 58 -0.76 13.56 -10.46
C THR A 58 -1.54 13.42 -9.16
N GLY A 59 -0.99 12.72 -8.17
CA GLY A 59 -1.68 12.32 -6.94
C GLY A 59 -2.57 11.08 -7.10
N GLU A 60 -2.55 10.43 -8.27
CA GLU A 60 -3.36 9.25 -8.56
C GLU A 60 -2.70 7.98 -8.04
N ILE A 61 -3.53 7.05 -7.56
CA ILE A 61 -3.09 5.72 -7.15
C ILE A 61 -3.45 4.73 -8.27
N LEU A 62 -2.48 3.93 -8.67
CA LEU A 62 -2.60 2.99 -9.78
C LEU A 62 -2.25 1.59 -9.28
N LEU A 63 -3.05 0.60 -9.70
CA LEU A 63 -2.73 -0.80 -9.50
C LEU A 63 -2.03 -1.34 -10.74
N VAL A 64 -0.86 -1.95 -10.57
CA VAL A 64 -0.10 -2.56 -11.66
C VAL A 64 0.28 -3.99 -11.30
N THR A 65 0.04 -4.93 -12.21
CA THR A 65 0.37 -6.33 -11.98
C THR A 65 1.84 -6.61 -12.31
N SER A 66 2.38 -7.66 -11.69
CA SER A 66 3.73 -8.13 -11.98
C SER A 66 3.87 -8.63 -13.42
N GLU A 67 2.78 -9.11 -14.03
CA GLU A 67 2.75 -9.53 -15.43
C GLU A 67 2.87 -8.32 -16.37
N ASP A 68 2.09 -7.25 -16.12
CA ASP A 68 2.12 -6.04 -16.94
C ASP A 68 3.50 -5.36 -16.89
N LEU A 69 4.11 -5.26 -15.70
CA LEU A 69 5.46 -4.72 -15.54
C LEU A 69 6.50 -5.53 -16.33
N ARG A 70 6.40 -6.87 -16.31
CA ARG A 70 7.31 -7.74 -17.07
C ARG A 70 7.14 -7.57 -18.58
N ALA A 71 5.90 -7.45 -19.05
CA ALA A 71 5.61 -7.22 -20.46
C ALA A 71 6.15 -5.86 -20.94
N ALA A 72 6.00 -4.82 -20.10
CA ALA A 72 6.55 -3.49 -20.35
C ALA A 72 8.10 -3.51 -20.42
N GLU A 73 8.78 -4.17 -19.47
CA GLU A 73 10.25 -4.31 -19.48
C GLU A 73 10.80 -5.01 -20.73
N ASN A 74 10.02 -5.92 -21.31
CA ASN A 74 10.40 -6.68 -22.50
C ASN A 74 10.04 -5.96 -23.82
N GLU A 75 9.46 -4.76 -23.76
CA GLU A 75 9.00 -3.96 -24.91
C GLU A 75 8.06 -4.76 -25.86
N GLU A 76 7.22 -5.65 -25.29
CA GLU A 76 6.35 -6.51 -26.09
C GLU A 76 5.24 -5.69 -26.80
N PRO A 77 5.03 -5.83 -28.13
CA PRO A 77 3.97 -5.12 -28.82
C PRO A 77 2.58 -5.56 -28.34
N PHE A 78 1.78 -4.63 -27.82
CA PHE A 78 0.48 -4.93 -27.20
C PHE A 78 -0.74 -4.60 -28.06
N ASN A 79 -0.55 -4.14 -29.30
CA ASN A 79 -1.63 -3.77 -30.22
C ASN A 79 -2.64 -4.89 -30.56
N HIS A 80 -2.27 -6.14 -30.33
CA HIS A 80 -3.09 -7.33 -30.58
C HIS A 80 -3.98 -7.71 -29.39
N LEU A 81 -3.78 -7.05 -28.25
CA LEU A 81 -4.51 -7.33 -27.01
C LEU A 81 -5.83 -6.54 -26.97
N PRO A 82 -6.81 -6.95 -26.14
CA PRO A 82 -8.02 -6.16 -25.92
C PRO A 82 -7.72 -4.77 -25.35
N GLU A 83 -8.61 -3.80 -25.57
CA GLU A 83 -8.43 -2.39 -25.16
C GLU A 83 -8.07 -2.25 -23.67
N TRP A 84 -8.81 -2.91 -22.76
CA TRP A 84 -8.53 -2.87 -21.32
C TRP A 84 -7.13 -3.38 -20.96
N GLN A 85 -6.59 -4.34 -21.71
CA GLN A 85 -5.25 -4.87 -21.47
C GLN A 85 -4.17 -3.94 -22.04
N GLN A 86 -4.46 -3.27 -23.16
CA GLN A 86 -3.60 -2.21 -23.67
C GLN A 86 -3.52 -1.03 -22.69
N GLU A 87 -4.63 -0.64 -22.07
CA GLU A 87 -4.67 0.41 -21.03
C GLU A 87 -3.77 0.04 -19.84
N ASN A 88 -3.85 -1.18 -19.31
CA ASN A 88 -2.97 -1.65 -18.24
C ASN A 88 -1.49 -1.61 -18.63
N LEU A 89 -1.16 -2.04 -19.86
CA LEU A 89 0.22 -2.02 -20.35
C LEU A 89 0.73 -0.60 -20.62
N MET A 90 -0.13 0.34 -21.01
CA MET A 90 0.24 1.75 -21.11
C MET A 90 0.63 2.31 -19.74
N VAL A 91 -0.14 1.99 -18.70
CA VAL A 91 0.20 2.36 -17.32
C VAL A 91 1.51 1.71 -16.88
N ALA A 92 1.69 0.42 -17.13
CA ALA A 92 2.91 -0.30 -16.76
C ALA A 92 4.16 0.25 -17.49
N ASN A 93 4.04 0.59 -18.77
CA ASN A 93 5.11 1.24 -19.52
C ASN A 93 5.49 2.59 -18.91
N ASP A 94 4.51 3.44 -18.58
CA ASP A 94 4.78 4.72 -17.92
C ASP A 94 5.46 4.52 -16.56
N VAL A 95 5.04 3.53 -15.78
CA VAL A 95 5.69 3.18 -14.50
C VAL A 95 7.13 2.72 -14.70
N VAL A 96 7.42 1.90 -15.71
CA VAL A 96 8.79 1.43 -15.99
C VAL A 96 9.69 2.57 -16.48
N GLU A 97 9.17 3.43 -17.36
CA GLU A 97 9.91 4.57 -17.93
C GLU A 97 10.13 5.69 -16.92
N ASN A 98 9.10 5.98 -16.10
CA ASN A 98 9.06 7.11 -15.18
C ASN A 98 9.00 6.66 -13.71
N PHE A 99 9.65 5.54 -13.37
CA PHE A 99 9.58 4.89 -12.04
C PHE A 99 9.88 5.84 -10.87
N GLU A 100 10.70 6.87 -11.08
CA GLU A 100 11.03 7.88 -10.08
C GLU A 100 9.83 8.73 -9.64
N ASN A 101 8.76 8.78 -10.43
CA ASN A 101 7.52 9.48 -10.11
C ASN A 101 6.52 8.62 -9.35
N TYR A 102 6.90 7.39 -9.01
CA TYR A 102 6.02 6.43 -8.36
C TYR A 102 6.58 6.00 -7.00
N ILE A 103 5.69 5.93 -6.01
CA ILE A 103 5.99 5.41 -4.67
C ILE A 103 5.01 4.28 -4.37
N GLU A 104 5.53 3.12 -3.98
CA GLU A 104 4.70 1.96 -3.62
C GLU A 104 3.98 2.21 -2.29
N LEU A 105 2.67 1.95 -2.26
CA LEU A 105 1.84 2.06 -1.06
C LEU A 105 2.18 0.94 -0.04
N PRO A 106 1.78 1.10 1.23
CA PRO A 106 1.98 0.06 2.24
C PRO A 106 1.40 -1.28 1.82
N THR A 107 2.24 -2.31 1.84
CA THR A 107 1.86 -3.69 1.52
C THR A 107 1.25 -4.40 2.73
N LYS A 108 0.55 -5.53 2.54
CA LYS A 108 0.02 -6.37 3.64
C LYS A 108 1.09 -6.79 4.65
N TYR A 109 2.36 -6.85 4.21
CA TYR A 109 3.47 -7.20 5.07
C TYR A 109 3.85 -6.05 6.02
N GLU A 110 3.66 -4.81 5.59
CA GLU A 110 3.89 -3.62 6.40
C GLU A 110 2.69 -3.29 7.31
N VAL A 111 1.47 -3.58 6.85
CA VAL A 111 0.26 -3.42 7.67
C VAL A 111 0.16 -4.49 8.76
N ASN A 112 0.52 -5.73 8.43
CA ASN A 112 0.50 -6.88 9.32
C ASN A 112 -0.79 -6.97 10.17
N GLU A 113 -1.95 -7.19 9.52
CA GLU A 113 -3.25 -7.23 10.22
C GLU A 113 -3.33 -8.28 11.34
N TYR A 114 -2.49 -9.32 11.27
CA TYR A 114 -2.36 -10.29 12.36
C TYR A 114 -1.81 -9.65 13.65
N GLU A 115 -0.81 -8.78 13.55
CA GLU A 115 -0.24 -8.04 14.68
C GLU A 115 -1.27 -7.06 15.25
N ILE A 116 -2.02 -6.36 14.40
CA ILE A 116 -3.14 -5.49 14.81
C ILE A 116 -4.18 -6.30 15.62
N MET A 117 -4.52 -7.52 15.18
CA MET A 117 -5.41 -8.41 15.93
C MET A 117 -4.82 -8.83 17.28
N GLU A 118 -3.53 -9.18 17.33
CA GLU A 118 -2.85 -9.57 18.57
C GLU A 118 -2.84 -8.41 19.58
N ASP A 119 -2.47 -7.21 19.13
CA ASP A 119 -2.43 -6.01 19.96
C ASP A 119 -3.83 -5.63 20.46
N PHE A 120 -4.85 -5.70 19.61
CA PHE A 120 -6.23 -5.48 20.03
C PHE A 120 -6.63 -6.45 21.16
N CYS A 121 -6.29 -7.73 21.06
CA CYS A 121 -6.57 -8.70 22.13
C CYS A 121 -5.91 -8.28 23.45
N LEU A 122 -4.70 -7.70 23.39
CA LEU A 122 -3.97 -7.22 24.57
C LEU A 122 -4.59 -5.97 25.21
N THR A 123 -5.34 -5.17 24.46
CA THR A 123 -6.07 -4.01 25.01
C THR A 123 -7.31 -4.39 25.82
N ILE A 124 -7.81 -5.64 25.72
CA ILE A 124 -9.02 -6.09 26.41
C ILE A 124 -8.77 -6.26 27.91
N SER A 125 -9.49 -5.51 28.73
CA SER A 125 -9.34 -5.52 30.20
C SER A 125 -9.89 -6.79 30.87
N ASP A 126 -10.89 -7.44 30.27
CA ASP A 126 -11.44 -8.69 30.79
C ASP A 126 -10.49 -9.85 30.44
N GLN A 127 -9.80 -10.37 31.45
CA GLN A 127 -8.80 -11.42 31.28
C GLN A 127 -9.37 -12.68 30.61
N ARG A 128 -10.63 -13.04 30.88
CA ARG A 128 -11.24 -14.23 30.28
C ARG A 128 -11.49 -13.99 28.79
N LYS A 129 -12.01 -12.82 28.41
CA LYS A 129 -12.22 -12.46 26.99
C LYS A 129 -10.88 -12.40 26.25
N GLN A 130 -9.89 -11.73 26.84
CA GLN A 130 -8.53 -11.63 26.30
C GLN A 130 -7.93 -13.02 26.02
N ASP A 131 -7.95 -13.92 27.01
CA ASP A 131 -7.39 -15.27 26.87
C ASP A 131 -8.06 -16.07 25.74
N ILE A 132 -9.38 -15.91 25.58
CA ILE A 132 -10.14 -16.59 24.52
C ILE A 132 -9.78 -16.02 23.14
N LEU A 133 -9.71 -14.69 23.01
CA LEU A 133 -9.33 -14.03 21.76
C LEU A 133 -7.90 -14.38 21.34
N LEU A 134 -6.93 -14.31 22.25
CA LEU A 134 -5.54 -14.69 21.98
C LEU A 134 -5.39 -16.16 21.54
N ARG A 135 -6.28 -17.05 21.98
CA ARG A 135 -6.32 -18.44 21.50
C ARG A 135 -6.99 -18.55 20.14
N SER A 136 -8.02 -17.74 19.88
CA SER A 136 -8.81 -17.80 18.64
C SER A 136 -7.99 -17.40 17.42
N ILE A 137 -7.06 -16.44 17.59
CA ILE A 137 -6.17 -15.93 16.53
C ILE A 137 -5.05 -16.91 16.13
N LYS A 138 -4.91 -18.08 16.76
CA LYS A 138 -3.83 -19.02 16.43
C LYS A 138 -4.23 -20.00 15.33
N GLY A 139 -3.36 -20.20 14.34
CA GLY A 139 -3.47 -21.26 13.33
C GLY A 139 -4.51 -21.02 12.23
N LYS A 140 -4.79 -22.04 11.42
CA LYS A 140 -5.68 -21.93 10.25
C LYS A 140 -7.09 -21.49 10.67
N GLY A 141 -7.66 -20.51 9.97
CA GLY A 141 -8.99 -19.96 10.28
C GLY A 141 -9.04 -18.99 11.46
N ALA A 142 -7.89 -18.45 11.88
CA ALA A 142 -7.75 -17.45 12.94
C ALA A 142 -8.71 -16.26 12.75
N PHE A 143 -8.67 -15.61 11.59
CA PHE A 143 -9.51 -14.46 11.26
C PHE A 143 -11.01 -14.73 11.47
N ARG A 144 -11.51 -15.87 10.98
CA ARG A 144 -12.93 -16.22 11.14
C ARG A 144 -13.29 -16.41 12.63
N ARG A 145 -12.51 -17.20 13.36
CA ARG A 145 -12.78 -17.44 14.79
C ARG A 145 -12.70 -16.17 15.61
N PHE A 146 -11.74 -15.30 15.31
CA PHE A 146 -11.64 -14.00 15.95
C PHE A 146 -12.91 -13.16 15.72
N LYS A 147 -13.37 -13.06 14.47
CA LYS A 147 -14.63 -12.38 14.14
C LYS A 147 -15.83 -12.99 14.87
N ASP A 148 -15.92 -14.31 14.93
CA ASP A 148 -16.98 -14.98 15.69
C ASP A 148 -16.92 -14.60 17.19
N GLN A 149 -15.72 -14.54 17.78
CA GLN A 149 -15.55 -14.18 19.20
C GLN A 149 -15.84 -12.71 19.53
N ILE A 150 -15.45 -11.75 18.68
CA ILE A 150 -15.75 -10.34 18.93
C ILE A 150 -17.26 -10.06 18.84
N ILE A 151 -17.98 -10.79 17.99
CA ILE A 151 -19.46 -10.76 17.91
C ILE A 151 -20.05 -11.36 19.20
N ASP A 152 -19.62 -12.56 19.59
CA ASP A 152 -20.09 -13.24 20.81
C ASP A 152 -19.88 -12.40 22.08
N PHE A 153 -18.84 -11.57 22.10
CA PHE A 153 -18.51 -10.70 23.23
C PHE A 153 -19.07 -9.29 23.13
N GLU A 154 -19.78 -8.96 22.05
CA GLU A 154 -20.35 -7.63 21.75
C GLU A 154 -19.29 -6.51 21.74
N ILE A 155 -18.13 -6.79 21.15
CA ILE A 155 -17.00 -5.85 21.05
C ILE A 155 -16.58 -5.58 19.59
N GLU A 156 -17.45 -5.88 18.62
CA GLU A 156 -17.16 -5.67 17.20
C GLU A 156 -16.85 -4.21 16.86
N ASP A 157 -17.62 -3.26 17.40
CA ASP A 157 -17.41 -1.83 17.18
C ASP A 157 -16.06 -1.35 17.71
N GLN A 158 -15.61 -1.91 18.85
CA GLN A 158 -14.30 -1.62 19.43
C GLN A 158 -13.19 -2.14 18.52
N TRP A 159 -13.36 -3.34 17.96
CA TRP A 159 -12.41 -3.91 17.00
C TRP A 159 -12.31 -3.05 15.74
N TYR A 160 -13.43 -2.71 15.11
CA TYR A 160 -13.40 -1.92 13.86
C TYR A 160 -12.83 -0.52 14.09
N SER A 161 -13.20 0.14 15.20
CA SER A 161 -12.62 1.44 15.55
C SER A 161 -11.11 1.37 15.78
N TYR A 162 -10.63 0.32 16.48
CA TYR A 162 -9.19 0.12 16.71
C TYR A 162 -8.45 -0.15 15.41
N ARG A 163 -8.97 -1.06 14.58
CA ARG A 163 -8.41 -1.41 13.28
C ARG A 163 -8.30 -0.19 12.37
N ASP A 164 -9.37 0.59 12.26
CA ASP A 164 -9.40 1.77 11.37
C ASP A 164 -8.38 2.82 11.82
N GLU A 165 -8.20 3.02 13.13
CA GLU A 165 -7.18 3.91 13.65
C GLU A 165 -5.76 3.40 13.38
N CYS A 166 -5.50 2.09 13.53
CA CYS A 166 -4.20 1.52 13.16
C CYS A 166 -3.90 1.70 11.67
N PHE A 167 -4.88 1.47 10.79
CA PHE A 167 -4.70 1.70 9.35
C PHE A 167 -4.43 3.18 9.05
N LYS A 168 -5.14 4.09 9.72
CA LYS A 168 -4.92 5.53 9.63
C LYS A 168 -3.49 5.91 10.05
N GLU A 169 -3.01 5.39 11.18
CA GLU A 169 -1.65 5.64 11.67
C GLU A 169 -0.58 5.14 10.69
N ILE A 170 -0.77 3.95 10.10
CA ILE A 170 0.14 3.40 9.10
C ILE A 170 0.16 4.28 7.85
N ALA A 171 -1.01 4.70 7.35
CA ALA A 171 -1.10 5.56 6.17
C ALA A 171 -0.46 6.94 6.41
N ILE A 172 -0.66 7.54 7.59
CA ILE A 172 -0.03 8.80 8.00
C ILE A 172 1.49 8.63 8.03
N LYS A 173 1.97 7.57 8.68
CA LYS A 173 3.40 7.28 8.79
C LYS A 173 4.03 7.11 7.41
N TRP A 174 3.38 6.36 6.52
CA TRP A 174 3.84 6.18 5.14
C TRP A 174 3.93 7.53 4.40
N CYS A 175 2.93 8.40 4.55
CA CYS A 175 2.98 9.73 3.95
C CYS A 175 4.17 10.54 4.47
N GLN A 176 4.40 10.51 5.79
CA GLN A 176 5.52 11.23 6.43
C GLN A 176 6.88 10.71 5.97
N ASP A 177 7.06 9.38 5.96
CA ASP A 177 8.30 8.71 5.55
C ASP A 177 8.64 8.99 4.08
N ASN A 178 7.64 9.25 3.24
CA ASN A 178 7.77 9.55 1.81
C ASN A 178 7.63 11.04 1.46
N ASN A 179 7.52 11.92 2.47
CA ASN A 179 7.29 13.36 2.32
C ASN A 179 6.02 13.73 1.51
N VAL A 180 5.02 12.86 1.44
CA VAL A 180 3.75 13.08 0.73
C VAL A 180 2.80 13.89 1.61
N ASN A 181 2.24 14.98 1.09
CA ASN A 181 1.18 15.69 1.81
C ASN A 181 -0.15 14.95 1.65
N TYR A 182 -0.94 14.94 2.71
CA TYR A 182 -2.25 14.28 2.72
C TYR A 182 -3.34 15.17 3.30
N ILE A 183 -4.58 14.85 2.93
CA ILE A 183 -5.81 15.40 3.49
C ILE A 183 -6.69 14.27 4.04
N GLU A 184 -7.47 14.56 5.08
CA GLU A 184 -8.47 13.64 5.62
C GLU A 184 -9.75 13.62 4.78
#